data_AF-A0A256FHV2-F1
#
_entry.id   AF-A0A256FHV2-F1
#
_cell.length_a   1.000
_cell.length_b   1.000
_cell.length_c   1.000
_cell.angle_alpha   90.00
_cell.angle_beta   90.00
_cell.angle_gamma   90.00
#
_symmetry.space_group_name_H-M   'P 1'
#
loop_
_entity.id
_entity.type
_entity.pdbx_description
1 polymer ?
#
loop_
_entity_poly.entity_id
_entity_poly.type
_entity_poly.pdbx_seq_one_letter_code
_entity_poly.pdbx_strand_id
1 'polypeptide(L)'
;MRFFSKATMTSVIAIAMISPALADAKTDSLQLRKSIVEGLFTYIELGENSDGRSKALGIAMDEQVKVPVANAQSEWQEIAKNSPDPASYQTYKMCDTAASSLKSIVETISGYINSDSTKEPEYDAALTQFGAELTECEKALDVQLTF
;
A
#
# COMPACT_ATOMS: atom_id res chain seq x y z
N MET A 1 -58.27 -23.39 31.21
CA MET A 1 -56.91 -23.90 30.90
C MET A 1 -56.10 -22.75 30.32
N ARG A 2 -55.02 -22.35 31.00
CA ARG A 2 -54.09 -21.30 30.59
C ARG A 2 -52.88 -21.98 29.98
N PHE A 3 -52.52 -21.69 28.74
CA PHE A 3 -51.18 -21.89 28.21
C PHE A 3 -50.93 -20.86 27.09
N PHE A 4 -50.26 -19.76 27.46
CA PHE A 4 -49.61 -18.88 26.51
C PHE A 4 -48.11 -18.86 26.83
N SER A 5 -47.35 -19.15 25.78
CA SER A 5 -46.01 -18.61 25.47
C SER A 5 -44.85 -18.98 26.39
N LYS A 6 -43.95 -19.83 25.88
CA LYS A 6 -42.55 -19.88 26.29
C LYS A 6 -41.63 -19.77 25.08
N ALA A 7 -40.78 -18.74 25.16
CA ALA A 7 -39.45 -18.58 24.60
C ALA A 7 -39.26 -18.71 23.08
N THR A 8 -38.86 -17.60 22.47
CA THR A 8 -37.74 -17.65 21.52
C THR A 8 -36.82 -16.49 21.84
N MET A 9 -35.63 -16.84 22.30
CA MET A 9 -34.50 -15.92 22.50
C MET A 9 -34.18 -15.27 21.16
N THR A 10 -34.30 -13.96 21.06
CA THR A 10 -33.72 -13.23 19.93
C THR A 10 -32.43 -12.58 20.41
N SER A 11 -31.35 -13.18 19.93
CA SER A 11 -29.94 -12.81 20.06
C SER A 11 -29.69 -11.36 20.43
N VAL A 12 -29.05 -11.16 21.57
CA VAL A 12 -28.20 -9.98 21.80
C VAL A 12 -27.12 -10.03 20.73
N ILE A 13 -27.19 -9.12 19.76
CA ILE A 13 -26.07 -8.86 18.86
C ILE A 13 -24.98 -8.29 19.76
N ALA A 14 -24.08 -9.16 20.22
CA ALA A 14 -22.79 -8.74 20.74
C ALA A 14 -22.05 -8.13 19.55
N ILE A 15 -22.19 -6.81 19.38
CA ILE A 15 -21.23 -6.03 18.63
C ILE A 15 -19.94 -6.19 19.42
N ALA A 16 -19.12 -7.16 19.02
CA ALA A 16 -17.75 -7.25 19.45
C ALA A 16 -17.13 -5.92 19.05
N MET A 17 -17.01 -5.02 20.02
CA MET A 17 -16.11 -3.89 19.93
C MET A 17 -14.73 -4.52 19.79
N ILE A 18 -14.29 -4.70 18.54
CA ILE A 18 -12.90 -4.96 18.22
C ILE A 18 -12.22 -3.67 18.66
N SER A 19 -11.79 -3.61 19.92
CA SER A 19 -10.80 -2.64 20.32
C SER A 19 -9.70 -2.76 19.28
N PRO A 20 -9.27 -1.68 18.61
CA PRO A 20 -8.04 -1.75 17.86
C PRO A 20 -6.99 -2.09 18.92
N ALA A 21 -6.61 -3.36 19.00
CA ALA A 21 -5.31 -3.70 19.53
C ALA A 21 -4.37 -2.79 18.75
N LEU A 22 -3.63 -1.93 19.46
CA LEU A 22 -2.59 -1.12 18.84
C LEU A 22 -1.78 -2.12 18.03
N ALA A 23 -1.93 -2.08 16.71
CA ALA A 23 -1.19 -2.94 15.82
C ALA A 23 0.28 -2.64 16.10
N ASP A 24 1.08 -3.68 16.26
CA ASP A 24 2.51 -3.48 16.47
C ASP A 24 3.14 -2.97 15.17
N ALA A 25 4.35 -2.41 15.28
CA ALA A 25 5.05 -1.86 14.13
C ALA A 25 5.21 -2.87 12.98
N LYS A 26 5.27 -4.18 13.27
CA LYS A 26 5.31 -5.22 12.24
C LYS A 26 3.99 -5.29 11.47
N THR A 27 2.87 -5.29 12.18
CA THR A 27 1.52 -5.36 11.62
C THR A 27 1.22 -4.14 10.76
N ASP A 28 1.55 -2.93 11.23
CA ASP A 28 1.39 -1.70 10.44
C ASP A 28 2.24 -1.74 9.16
N SER A 29 3.48 -2.23 9.29
CA SER A 29 4.41 -2.31 8.15
C SER A 29 4.02 -3.40 7.15
N LEU A 30 3.38 -4.49 7.59
CA LEU A 30 2.77 -5.50 6.71
C LEU A 30 1.64 -4.88 5.88
N GLN A 31 0.81 -4.03 6.49
CA GLN A 31 -0.26 -3.32 5.79
C GLN A 31 0.31 -2.34 4.75
N LEU A 32 1.37 -1.59 5.09
CA LEU A 32 2.07 -0.75 4.12
C LEU A 32 2.66 -1.58 2.97
N ARG A 33 3.36 -2.68 3.27
CA ARG A 33 3.94 -3.58 2.25
C ARG A 33 2.87 -4.12 1.31
N LYS A 34 1.70 -4.49 1.83
CA LYS A 34 0.56 -4.92 1.02
C LYS A 34 0.18 -3.86 -0.01
N SER A 35 0.02 -2.60 0.40
CA SER A 35 -0.31 -1.50 -0.51
C SER A 35 0.79 -1.22 -1.54
N ILE A 36 2.07 -1.38 -1.18
CA ILE A 36 3.18 -1.25 -2.13
C ILE A 36 3.11 -2.35 -3.20
N VAL A 37 2.91 -3.60 -2.79
CA VAL A 37 2.85 -4.76 -3.70
C VAL A 37 1.60 -4.67 -4.60
N GLU A 38 0.44 -4.32 -4.05
CA GLU A 38 -0.78 -4.08 -4.83
C GLU A 38 -0.60 -2.93 -5.83
N GLY A 39 0.10 -1.86 -5.42
CA GLY A 39 0.45 -0.76 -6.31
C GLY A 39 1.40 -1.20 -7.43
N LEU A 40 2.41 -2.00 -7.13
CA LEU A 40 3.33 -2.56 -8.13
C LEU A 40 2.59 -3.40 -9.17
N PHE A 41 1.73 -4.32 -8.73
CA PHE A 41 0.96 -5.17 -9.66
C PHE A 41 -0.02 -4.35 -10.49
N THR A 42 -0.69 -3.36 -9.90
CA THR A 42 -1.54 -2.42 -10.65
C THR A 42 -0.74 -1.64 -11.69
N TYR A 43 0.47 -1.19 -11.35
CA TYR A 43 1.37 -0.50 -12.29
C TYR A 43 1.72 -1.40 -13.50
N ILE A 44 2.08 -2.66 -13.24
CA ILE A 44 2.39 -3.64 -14.29
C ILE A 44 1.15 -3.87 -15.17
N GLU A 45 0.00 -4.12 -14.56
CA GLU A 45 -1.27 -4.39 -15.27
C GLU A 45 -1.68 -3.20 -16.17
N LEU A 46 -1.56 -1.97 -15.66
CA LEU A 46 -1.83 -0.77 -16.45
C LEU A 46 -0.88 -0.64 -17.65
N GLY A 47 0.40 -0.98 -17.47
CA GLY A 47 1.38 -0.97 -18.56
C GLY A 47 1.06 -2.03 -19.62
N GLU A 48 0.83 -3.28 -19.21
CA GLU A 48 0.57 -4.42 -20.10
C GLU A 48 -0.73 -4.31 -20.88
N ASN A 49 -1.78 -3.74 -20.27
CA ASN A 49 -3.09 -3.59 -20.90
C ASN A 49 -3.28 -2.27 -21.66
N SER A 50 -2.23 -1.45 -21.76
CA SER A 50 -2.31 -0.19 -22.51
C SER A 50 -2.00 -0.39 -23.99
N ASP A 51 -2.85 0.17 -24.87
CA ASP A 51 -2.58 0.27 -26.31
C ASP A 51 -1.52 1.36 -26.65
N GLY A 52 -0.58 1.59 -25.73
CA GLY A 52 0.44 2.63 -25.79
C GLY A 52 0.17 3.83 -24.89
N ARG A 53 0.97 4.89 -25.08
CA ARG A 53 0.93 6.10 -24.26
C ARG A 53 -0.37 6.86 -24.51
N SER A 54 -1.21 6.97 -23.48
CA SER A 54 -2.41 7.79 -23.50
C SER A 54 -2.52 8.61 -22.22
N LYS A 55 -3.08 9.82 -22.31
CA LYS A 55 -3.35 10.63 -21.12
C LYS A 55 -4.22 9.88 -20.09
N ALA A 56 -5.12 9.00 -20.55
CA ALA A 56 -5.92 8.15 -19.67
C ALA A 56 -5.05 7.18 -18.85
N LEU A 57 -4.01 6.59 -19.46
CA LEU A 57 -3.04 5.75 -18.75
C LEU A 57 -2.28 6.54 -17.68
N GLY A 58 -1.81 7.75 -18.01
CA GLY A 58 -1.11 8.61 -17.04
C GLY A 58 -1.98 8.95 -15.84
N ILE A 59 -3.25 9.31 -16.06
CA ILE A 59 -4.23 9.55 -14.99
C ILE A 59 -4.47 8.28 -14.17
N ALA A 60 -4.66 7.12 -14.82
CA ALA A 60 -4.90 5.86 -14.13
C ALA A 60 -3.71 5.45 -13.25
N MET A 61 -2.48 5.65 -13.71
CA MET A 61 -1.27 5.42 -12.92
C MET A 61 -1.23 6.29 -11.66
N ASP A 62 -1.59 7.57 -11.77
CA ASP A 62 -1.67 8.47 -10.61
C ASP A 62 -2.78 8.03 -9.63
N GLU A 63 -3.98 7.79 -10.14
CA GLU A 63 -5.18 7.52 -9.31
C GLU A 63 -5.18 6.12 -8.68
N GLN A 64 -4.66 5.11 -9.37
CA GLN A 64 -4.75 3.70 -8.96
C GLN A 64 -3.46 3.17 -8.34
N VAL A 65 -2.33 3.84 -8.56
CA VAL A 65 -1.04 3.44 -7.97
C VAL A 65 -0.52 4.50 -6.99
N LYS A 66 -0.23 5.71 -7.48
CA LYS A 66 0.44 6.75 -6.67
C LYS A 66 -0.41 7.16 -5.46
N VAL A 67 -1.69 7.47 -5.67
CA VAL A 67 -2.58 7.96 -4.60
C VAL A 67 -2.78 6.90 -3.50
N PRO A 68 -3.15 5.64 -3.79
CA PRO A 68 -3.30 4.61 -2.76
C PRO A 68 -2.01 4.36 -1.96
N VAL A 69 -0.86 4.25 -2.64
CA VAL A 69 0.43 4.04 -1.98
C VAL A 69 0.80 5.25 -1.11
N ALA A 70 0.53 6.47 -1.56
CA ALA A 70 0.78 7.68 -0.78
C ALA A 70 -0.09 7.77 0.48
N ASN A 71 -1.35 7.35 0.39
CA ASN A 71 -2.25 7.31 1.54
C ASN A 71 -1.79 6.29 2.58
N ALA A 72 -1.48 5.07 2.15
CA ALA A 72 -0.97 4.01 3.04
C ALA A 72 0.36 4.41 3.70
N GLN A 73 1.27 5.04 2.95
CA GLN A 73 2.52 5.56 3.50
C GLN A 73 2.27 6.64 4.55
N SER A 74 1.37 7.59 4.27
CA SER A 74 1.07 8.68 5.20
C SER A 74 0.43 8.17 6.49
N GLU A 75 -0.48 7.21 6.38
CA GLU A 75 -1.08 6.53 7.53
C GLU A 75 -0.02 5.82 8.39
N TRP A 76 0.87 5.05 7.75
CA TRP A 76 1.96 4.39 8.46
C TRP A 76 2.88 5.38 9.17
N GLN A 77 3.25 6.49 8.51
CA GLN A 77 4.09 7.54 9.09
C GLN A 77 3.40 8.23 10.28
N GLU A 78 2.09 8.45 10.19
CA GLU A 78 1.30 9.04 11.27
C GLU A 78 1.24 8.10 12.49
N ILE A 79 1.00 6.81 12.25
CA ILE A 79 1.01 5.79 13.31
C ILE A 79 2.40 5.70 13.95
N ALA A 80 3.46 5.58 13.15
CA ALA A 80 4.84 5.49 13.64
C ALA A 80 5.24 6.71 14.48
N LYS A 81 4.85 7.91 14.06
CA LYS A 81 5.12 9.17 14.77
C LYS A 81 4.38 9.28 16.10
N ASN A 82 3.15 8.78 16.16
CA ASN A 82 2.29 8.88 17.34
C ASN A 82 2.38 7.65 18.25
N SER A 83 3.19 6.64 17.89
CA SER A 83 3.36 5.41 18.66
C SER A 83 4.05 5.67 20.00
N PRO A 84 3.66 4.94 21.07
CA PRO A 84 4.41 4.93 22.33
C PRO A 84 5.80 4.29 22.21
N ASP A 85 6.08 3.55 21.13
CA ASP A 85 7.41 2.98 20.82
C ASP A 85 7.82 3.26 19.36
N PRO A 86 8.26 4.49 19.04
CA PRO A 86 8.70 4.85 17.69
C PRO A 86 9.96 4.11 17.22
N ALA A 87 10.76 3.59 18.16
CA ALA A 87 12.00 2.89 17.82
C ALA A 87 11.70 1.56 17.10
N SER A 88 10.60 0.89 17.46
CA SER A 88 10.15 -0.34 16.80
C SER A 88 9.89 -0.17 15.30
N TYR A 89 9.55 1.03 14.82
CA TYR A 89 9.30 1.32 13.39
C TYR A 89 10.60 1.51 12.59
N GLN A 90 11.75 1.75 13.23
CA GLN A 90 13.01 1.92 12.51
C GLN A 90 13.42 0.65 11.75
N THR A 91 13.11 -0.52 12.30
CA THR A 91 13.32 -1.82 11.64
C THR A 91 12.62 -1.92 10.28
N TYR A 92 11.51 -1.20 10.10
CA TYR A 92 10.65 -1.28 8.91
C TYR A 92 10.73 -0.04 8.02
N LYS A 93 11.69 0.86 8.25
CA LYS A 93 11.87 2.09 7.47
C LYS A 93 12.09 1.85 5.97
N MET A 94 12.57 0.66 5.59
CA MET A 94 12.69 0.28 4.17
C MET A 94 11.34 0.14 3.48
N CYS A 95 10.26 -0.16 4.21
CA CYS A 95 8.91 -0.17 3.63
C CYS A 95 8.45 1.26 3.27
N ASP A 96 8.74 2.24 4.12
CA ASP A 96 8.50 3.67 3.83
C ASP A 96 9.34 4.17 2.64
N THR A 97 10.58 3.68 2.53
CA THR A 97 11.48 4.01 1.41
C THR A 97 10.95 3.41 0.10
N ALA A 98 10.58 2.12 0.10
CA ALA A 98 10.01 1.45 -1.06
C ALA A 98 8.69 2.11 -1.52
N ALA A 99 7.83 2.55 -0.60
CA ALA A 99 6.62 3.30 -0.93
C ALA A 99 6.96 4.63 -1.64
N SER A 100 7.97 5.35 -1.15
CA SER A 100 8.45 6.59 -1.78
C SER A 100 8.97 6.35 -3.19
N SER A 101 9.78 5.32 -3.38
CA SER A 101 10.36 4.99 -4.68
C SER A 101 9.29 4.59 -5.70
N LEU A 102 8.32 3.75 -5.33
CA LEU A 102 7.21 3.40 -6.21
C LEU A 102 6.42 4.65 -6.63
N LYS A 103 6.09 5.55 -5.68
CA LYS A 103 5.41 6.81 -5.98
C LYS A 103 6.22 7.68 -6.95
N SER A 104 7.52 7.81 -6.76
CA SER A 104 8.39 8.62 -7.60
C SER A 104 8.54 8.05 -9.02
N ILE A 105 8.61 6.72 -9.16
CA ILE A 105 8.60 6.03 -10.45
C ILE A 105 7.29 6.34 -11.18
N VAL A 106 6.16 6.13 -10.51
CA VAL A 106 4.83 6.38 -11.07
C VAL A 106 4.68 7.84 -11.47
N GLU A 107 5.08 8.79 -10.63
CA GLU A 107 5.03 10.22 -10.93
C GLU A 107 5.89 10.60 -12.14
N THR A 108 7.05 9.98 -12.29
CA THR A 108 7.94 10.21 -13.45
C THR A 108 7.29 9.71 -14.74
N ILE A 109 6.72 8.50 -14.71
CA ILE A 109 6.12 7.85 -15.87
C ILE A 109 4.79 8.51 -16.24
N SER A 110 3.90 8.75 -15.26
CA SER A 110 2.63 9.43 -15.50
C SER A 110 2.85 10.86 -16.00
N GLY A 111 3.83 11.58 -15.44
CA GLY A 111 4.23 12.90 -15.89
C GLY A 111 4.74 12.89 -17.33
N TYR A 112 5.58 11.91 -17.69
CA TYR A 112 6.04 11.71 -19.06
C TYR A 112 4.87 11.46 -20.02
N ILE A 113 3.98 10.51 -19.69
CA ILE A 113 2.81 10.16 -20.50
C ILE A 113 1.88 11.37 -20.68
N ASN A 114 1.64 12.14 -19.61
CA ASN A 114 0.73 13.30 -19.63
C ASN A 114 1.31 14.53 -20.34
N SER A 115 2.63 14.60 -20.52
CA SER A 115 3.32 15.75 -21.11
C SER A 115 3.43 15.72 -22.64
N ASP A 116 3.01 14.64 -23.29
CA ASP A 116 3.24 14.36 -24.72
C ASP A 116 4.74 14.48 -25.14
N SER A 117 5.65 14.37 -24.18
CA SER A 117 7.10 14.43 -24.43
C SER A 117 7.54 13.28 -25.33
N THR A 118 8.48 13.57 -26.23
CA THR A 118 9.17 12.56 -27.04
C THR A 118 10.45 12.03 -26.38
N LYS A 119 10.85 12.63 -25.25
CA LYS A 119 11.99 12.21 -24.44
C LYS A 119 11.49 11.34 -23.32
N GLU A 120 11.68 10.04 -23.48
CA GLU A 120 11.43 9.07 -22.43
C GLU A 120 12.40 9.29 -21.26
N PRO A 121 11.91 9.41 -20.02
CA PRO A 121 12.77 9.46 -18.86
C PRO A 121 13.46 8.11 -18.67
N GLU A 122 14.68 8.13 -18.16
CA GLU A 122 15.37 6.91 -17.71
C GLU A 122 14.81 6.52 -16.34
N TYR A 123 14.19 5.35 -16.22
CA TYR A 123 13.61 4.86 -14.96
C TYR A 123 14.04 3.42 -14.59
N ASP A 124 14.87 2.75 -15.39
CA ASP A 124 15.32 1.38 -15.09
C ASP A 124 16.15 1.29 -13.80
N ALA A 125 17.02 2.28 -13.58
CA ALA A 125 17.79 2.39 -12.34
C ALA A 125 16.86 2.59 -11.12
N ALA A 126 15.79 3.37 -11.28
CA ALA A 126 14.81 3.59 -10.22
C ALA A 126 13.99 2.32 -9.93
N LEU A 127 13.56 1.58 -10.96
CA LEU A 127 12.90 0.28 -10.81
C LEU A 127 13.80 -0.74 -10.10
N THR A 128 15.08 -0.80 -10.47
CA THR A 128 16.07 -1.68 -9.82
C THR A 128 16.24 -1.32 -8.35
N GLN A 129 16.35 -0.03 -8.04
CA GLN A 129 16.46 0.46 -6.67
C GLN A 129 15.19 0.14 -5.85
N PHE A 130 14.01 0.39 -6.41
CA PHE A 130 12.75 0.03 -5.78
C PHE A 130 12.67 -1.48 -5.47
N GLY A 131 13.11 -2.34 -6.39
CA GLY A 131 13.15 -3.79 -6.15
C GLY A 131 14.04 -4.19 -4.97
N ALA A 132 15.20 -3.54 -4.82
CA ALA A 132 16.09 -3.75 -3.68
C ALA A 132 15.45 -3.26 -2.36
N GLU A 133 14.83 -2.08 -2.37
CA GLU A 133 14.17 -1.50 -1.20
C GLU A 133 12.95 -2.34 -0.75
N LEU A 134 12.15 -2.82 -1.69
CA LEU A 134 11.04 -3.74 -1.39
C LEU A 134 11.56 -5.06 -0.82
N THR A 135 12.62 -5.62 -1.40
CA THR A 135 13.26 -6.83 -0.89
C THR A 135 13.73 -6.67 0.57
N GLU A 136 14.36 -5.55 0.91
CA GLU A 136 14.80 -5.28 2.29
C GLU A 136 13.61 -5.07 3.25
N CYS A 137 12.55 -4.40 2.81
CA CYS A 137 11.28 -4.34 3.56
C CYS A 137 10.73 -5.74 3.85
N GLU A 138 10.69 -6.61 2.84
CA GLU A 138 10.13 -7.96 2.95
C GLU A 138 10.97 -8.90 3.83
N LYS A 139 12.31 -8.78 3.78
CA LYS A 139 13.21 -9.46 4.70
C LYS A 139 12.98 -9.01 6.14
N ALA A 140 12.87 -7.70 6.40
CA ALA A 140 12.61 -7.19 7.74
C ALA A 140 11.26 -7.67 8.29
N LEU A 141 10.27 -7.84 7.40
CA LEU A 141 8.94 -8.36 7.73
C LEU A 141 8.89 -9.88 7.88
N ASP A 142 9.93 -10.61 7.48
CA ASP A 142 9.96 -12.07 7.44
C ASP A 142 8.79 -12.65 6.62
N VAL A 143 8.63 -12.15 5.39
CA VAL A 143 7.60 -12.58 4.43
C VAL A 143 8.22 -13.11 3.14
N GLN A 144 7.40 -13.78 2.32
CA GLN A 144 7.82 -14.18 0.98
C GLN A 144 8.18 -12.95 0.14
N LEU A 145 9.35 -13.02 -0.51
CA LEU A 145 9.84 -11.98 -1.41
C LEU A 145 8.98 -11.90 -2.68
N THR A 146 8.72 -10.69 -3.14
CA THR A 146 8.02 -10.44 -4.40
C THR A 146 8.92 -10.64 -5.62
N PHE A 147 10.22 -10.38 -5.48
CA PHE A 147 11.24 -10.54 -6.52
C PHE A 147 12.16 -11.74 -6.25
#